data_AF-A0A2W1BP43-F1
#
_entry.id   AF-A0A2W1BP43-F1
#
_cell.length_a   1.000
_cell.length_b   1.000
_cell.length_c   1.000
_cell.angle_alpha   90.00
_cell.angle_beta   90.00
_cell.angle_gamma   90.00
#
_symmetry.space_group_name_H-M   'P 1'
#
loop_
_entity.id
_entity.type
_entity.pdbx_description
1 polymer ?
#
loop_
_entity_poly.entity_id
_entity_poly.type
_entity_poly.pdbx_seq_one_letter_code
_entity_poly.pdbx_strand_id
1 'polypeptide(L)'
;MKYIYLIFLGIIAINKIKCHVTDRSKQSDGVTTVLPEENETRNMMAKELSEKKLESPKKVQDGETSVYLDDVLFALKNQNWTAEEEPCFNHINRLLHGLQNFTLWAVWDWDSLASEPQGLLFGNRYQLGNFDQCMNAPWSKTHPELKTKYCLAEIVLERTDKAVRRRVDKPYYPYQSALDFIEHRPPHTRPLNELTWGACVPAACAPRTVERLLAVMLARSHLGAAGMRANISISEPCQSGDDEMEYDALFYAFFIVMGSITVTALICTYLNCQRKELDPNSRRTGFIQSFCIKENALDLLRMKKEGIEVFYGIRFFTICLIVLDHQIGISNSGPISDGMTSDQEVQTPLGLLILHDDLFVDTFFLLSGFLTITNIAKFKRLPNPLFIILKRYVRLVVAFAVVIFYVCAVYPYTGTGPLWHKAVSHETEQCRKNWWLNLLMLHNYIDTENICIVVSWYIPCDFHFFVVTVLIYCVYRSLPKLGLVLAALVTTAALVLPGIVNYIYDLSAVQLFTFE
;
A
#
# COMPACT_ATOMS: atom_id res chain seq x y z
N MET A 1 -22.33 7.57 4.56
CA MET A 1 -23.08 8.81 4.18
C MET A 1 -23.32 9.81 5.32
N LYS A 2 -23.58 9.41 6.58
CA LYS A 2 -23.81 10.36 7.69
C LYS A 2 -22.59 11.24 8.07
N TYR A 3 -21.36 10.76 7.88
CA TYR A 3 -20.14 11.51 8.18
C TYR A 3 -19.77 12.58 7.13
N ILE A 4 -20.14 12.33 5.86
CA ILE A 4 -19.99 13.33 4.77
C ILE A 4 -20.87 14.55 5.03
N TYR A 5 -22.04 14.34 5.65
CA TYR A 5 -22.97 15.42 6.01
C TYR A 5 -22.42 16.32 7.12
N LEU A 6 -21.63 15.79 8.06
CA LEU A 6 -20.95 16.56 9.11
C LEU A 6 -19.78 17.38 8.54
N ILE A 7 -19.05 16.83 7.56
CA ILE A 7 -18.01 17.57 6.83
C ILE A 7 -18.65 18.69 5.99
N PHE A 8 -19.76 18.40 5.31
CA PHE A 8 -20.52 19.41 4.55
C PHE A 8 -21.11 20.50 5.45
N LEU A 9 -21.61 20.15 6.65
CA LEU A 9 -22.05 21.13 7.65
C LEU A 9 -20.88 21.96 8.19
N GLY A 10 -19.69 21.37 8.33
CA GLY A 10 -18.45 22.09 8.62
C GLY A 10 -18.08 23.10 7.52
N ILE A 11 -18.20 22.71 6.25
CA ILE A 11 -17.94 23.58 5.09
C ILE A 11 -18.99 24.70 4.97
N ILE A 12 -20.26 24.41 5.27
CA ILE A 12 -21.33 25.43 5.28
C ILE A 12 -21.18 26.39 6.46
N ALA A 13 -20.68 25.92 7.62
CA ALA A 13 -20.32 26.78 8.74
C ALA A 13 -19.13 27.70 8.40
N ILE A 14 -18.17 27.23 7.59
CA ILE A 14 -17.06 28.04 7.06
C ILE A 14 -17.59 29.16 6.13
N ASN A 15 -18.63 28.90 5.32
CA ASN A 15 -19.23 29.92 4.45
C ASN A 15 -19.98 31.06 5.17
N LYS A 16 -20.31 30.91 6.47
CA LYS A 16 -20.87 32.00 7.29
C LYS A 16 -19.82 32.82 8.04
N ILE A 17 -18.55 32.43 7.98
CA ILE A 17 -17.45 33.19 8.58
C ILE A 17 -17.03 34.27 7.57
N LYS A 18 -17.58 35.49 7.72
CA LYS A 18 -17.05 36.70 7.06
C LYS A 18 -15.64 37.00 7.61
N CYS A 19 -14.65 36.25 7.14
CA CYS A 19 -13.24 36.58 7.27
C CYS A 19 -12.72 36.45 5.83
N HIS A 20 -12.35 37.58 5.18
CA HIS A 20 -11.90 37.62 3.78
C HIS A 20 -10.79 36.57 3.56
N VAL A 21 -11.13 35.44 2.94
CA VAL A 21 -10.17 34.38 2.54
C VAL A 21 -9.84 34.47 1.05
N THR A 22 -10.56 35.29 0.27
CA THR A 22 -10.30 35.44 -1.16
C THR A 22 -10.44 36.89 -1.60
N ASP A 23 -9.39 37.68 -1.40
CA ASP A 23 -9.14 38.92 -2.16
C ASP A 23 -7.64 39.20 -2.14
N ARG A 24 -6.87 38.36 -2.85
CA ARG A 24 -5.49 38.67 -3.31
C ARG A 24 -4.87 37.67 -4.31
N SER A 25 -5.63 36.70 -4.84
CA SER A 25 -5.18 35.87 -5.98
C SER A 25 -5.91 36.18 -7.29
N LYS A 26 -6.78 37.20 -7.33
CA LYS A 26 -7.45 37.67 -8.56
C LYS A 26 -6.90 39.04 -8.98
N GLN A 27 -5.64 39.05 -9.37
CA GLN A 27 -5.08 40.14 -10.17
C GLN A 27 -3.94 39.57 -11.04
N SER A 28 -4.33 38.65 -11.93
CA SER A 28 -3.64 38.46 -13.21
C SER A 28 -4.73 38.48 -14.27
N ASP A 29 -4.51 39.30 -15.28
CA ASP A 29 -5.50 39.80 -16.21
C ASP A 29 -6.26 38.72 -16.98
N GLY A 30 -7.54 39.00 -17.21
CA GLY A 30 -8.44 38.17 -18.01
C GLY A 30 -8.09 38.27 -19.48
N VAL A 31 -7.85 37.11 -20.10
CA VAL A 31 -7.94 36.93 -21.55
C VAL A 31 -9.29 36.30 -21.85
N THR A 32 -10.15 37.08 -22.49
CA THR A 32 -11.48 36.69 -22.97
C THR A 32 -11.31 35.88 -24.25
N THR A 33 -11.75 34.63 -24.26
CA THR A 33 -12.00 33.87 -25.50
C THR A 33 -13.49 33.55 -25.60
N VAL A 34 -14.10 34.15 -26.61
CA VAL A 34 -15.48 33.92 -27.07
C VAL A 34 -15.51 32.60 -27.84
N LEU A 35 -16.47 31.73 -27.54
CA LEU A 35 -16.88 30.64 -28.41
C LEU A 35 -18.41 30.71 -28.61
N PRO A 36 -18.92 30.45 -29.83
CA PRO A 36 -20.33 30.68 -30.17
C PRO A 36 -21.21 29.50 -29.74
N GLU A 37 -22.48 29.83 -29.48
CA GLU A 37 -23.60 28.90 -29.36
C GLU A 37 -23.89 28.23 -30.71
N GLU A 38 -24.07 26.91 -30.71
CA GLU A 38 -24.88 26.20 -31.70
C GLU A 38 -25.82 25.24 -30.97
N ASN A 39 -27.11 25.57 -31.05
CA ASN A 39 -28.24 24.68 -30.79
C ASN A 39 -28.63 23.99 -32.11
N GLU A 40 -29.39 22.89 -31.98
CA GLU A 40 -30.10 22.14 -33.02
C GLU A 40 -29.36 20.98 -33.69
N THR A 41 -29.58 19.77 -33.15
CA THR A 41 -30.36 18.72 -33.85
C THR A 41 -30.54 17.51 -32.94
N ARG A 42 -31.50 17.62 -32.02
CA ARG A 42 -32.12 16.47 -31.35
C ARG A 42 -33.47 16.25 -32.02
N ASN A 43 -33.48 15.53 -33.14
CA ASN A 43 -34.66 14.87 -33.69
C ASN A 43 -34.23 14.04 -34.91
N MET A 44 -33.91 12.77 -34.68
CA MET A 44 -34.30 11.63 -35.54
C MET A 44 -33.75 10.35 -34.90
N MET A 45 -34.56 9.28 -34.93
CA MET A 45 -34.36 7.97 -34.29
C MET A 45 -34.76 7.85 -32.80
N ALA A 46 -35.89 8.45 -32.45
CA ALA A 46 -36.82 7.88 -31.47
C ALA A 46 -38.05 7.30 -32.21
N LYS A 47 -37.83 6.29 -33.06
CA LYS A 47 -38.91 5.42 -33.60
C LYS A 47 -38.30 4.26 -34.40
N GLU A 48 -37.91 3.20 -33.71
CA GLU A 48 -37.94 1.81 -34.19
C GLU A 48 -37.23 0.93 -33.15
N LEU A 49 -38.02 0.30 -32.28
CA LEU A 49 -37.80 -1.03 -31.70
C LEU A 49 -38.93 -1.28 -30.70
N SER A 50 -40.14 -1.27 -31.24
CA SER A 50 -41.28 -1.96 -30.65
C SER A 50 -41.32 -3.35 -31.26
N GLU A 51 -41.47 -4.37 -30.39
CA GLU A 51 -41.75 -5.76 -30.71
C GLU A 51 -40.64 -6.57 -31.41
N LYS A 52 -39.65 -6.99 -30.62
CA LYS A 52 -39.08 -8.33 -30.81
C LYS A 52 -39.59 -9.23 -29.69
N LYS A 53 -40.39 -10.23 -30.08
CA LYS A 53 -40.79 -11.38 -29.27
C LYS A 53 -39.58 -11.90 -28.49
N LEU A 54 -39.81 -12.12 -27.19
CA LEU A 54 -38.96 -12.90 -26.31
C LEU A 54 -38.87 -14.33 -26.88
N GLU A 55 -37.85 -14.61 -27.67
CA GLU A 55 -37.47 -15.99 -27.96
C GLU A 55 -36.79 -16.55 -26.71
N SER A 56 -37.40 -17.59 -26.13
CA SER A 56 -36.77 -18.44 -25.13
C SER A 56 -35.39 -18.89 -25.61
N PRO A 57 -34.36 -18.97 -24.74
CA PRO A 57 -33.07 -19.49 -25.16
C PRO A 57 -33.25 -20.90 -25.72
N LYS A 58 -32.84 -21.09 -26.97
CA LYS A 58 -32.75 -22.42 -27.58
C LYS A 58 -31.86 -23.27 -26.68
N LYS A 59 -32.37 -24.44 -26.26
CA LYS A 59 -31.53 -25.50 -25.66
C LYS A 59 -30.34 -25.74 -26.59
N VAL A 60 -29.13 -25.53 -26.06
CA VAL A 60 -27.89 -26.00 -26.68
C VAL A 60 -28.07 -27.50 -26.91
N GLN A 61 -27.90 -27.93 -28.16
CA GLN A 61 -28.01 -29.33 -28.54
C GLN A 61 -26.90 -30.13 -27.85
N ASP A 62 -27.33 -31.23 -27.24
CA ASP A 62 -26.52 -32.25 -26.59
C ASP A 62 -25.45 -32.80 -27.56
N GLY A 63 -24.19 -32.76 -27.13
CA GLY A 63 -23.06 -33.38 -27.84
C GLY A 63 -21.77 -32.57 -27.77
N GLU A 64 -20.89 -32.94 -26.83
CA GLU A 64 -19.42 -32.68 -26.84
C GLU A 64 -18.86 -31.33 -26.33
N THR A 65 -19.54 -30.54 -25.50
CA THR A 65 -18.97 -29.24 -25.04
C THR A 65 -18.81 -29.00 -23.54
N SER A 66 -19.15 -29.94 -22.64
CA SER A 66 -19.02 -29.75 -21.17
C SER A 66 -17.89 -30.55 -20.49
N VAL A 67 -16.92 -31.08 -21.26
CA VAL A 67 -15.90 -32.04 -20.77
C VAL A 67 -15.20 -31.58 -19.48
N TYR A 68 -14.79 -30.31 -19.40
CA TYR A 68 -14.10 -29.79 -18.21
C TYR A 68 -15.00 -29.74 -16.97
N LEU A 69 -16.22 -29.21 -17.10
CA LEU A 69 -17.12 -29.02 -15.95
C LEU A 69 -17.63 -30.37 -15.44
N ASP A 70 -17.88 -31.31 -16.35
CA ASP A 70 -18.28 -32.67 -16.01
C ASP A 70 -17.15 -33.46 -15.33
N ASP A 71 -15.90 -33.26 -15.77
CA ASP A 71 -14.71 -33.84 -15.14
C ASP A 71 -14.48 -33.30 -13.72
N VAL A 72 -14.63 -31.99 -13.53
CA VAL A 72 -14.56 -31.35 -12.20
C VAL A 72 -15.67 -31.89 -11.30
N LEU A 73 -16.91 -31.94 -11.81
CA LEU A 73 -18.06 -32.47 -11.07
C LEU A 73 -17.88 -33.94 -10.69
N PHE A 74 -17.39 -34.77 -11.62
CA PHE A 74 -17.08 -36.18 -11.38
C PHE A 74 -15.99 -36.36 -10.32
N ALA A 75 -14.91 -35.58 -10.43
CA ALA A 75 -13.80 -35.62 -9.47
C ALA A 75 -14.23 -35.17 -8.07
N LEU A 76 -15.09 -34.15 -7.96
CA LEU A 76 -15.64 -33.66 -6.69
C LEU A 76 -16.58 -34.69 -6.05
N LYS A 77 -17.45 -35.34 -6.84
CA LYS A 77 -18.38 -36.38 -6.34
C LYS A 77 -17.65 -37.59 -5.76
N ASN A 78 -16.45 -37.90 -6.25
CA ASN A 78 -15.66 -39.04 -5.81
C ASN A 78 -14.70 -38.71 -4.64
N GLN A 79 -14.77 -37.51 -4.06
CA GLN A 79 -14.05 -37.18 -2.83
C GLN A 79 -14.81 -37.67 -1.59
N ASN A 80 -14.06 -37.99 -0.52
CA ASN A 80 -14.65 -38.30 0.78
C ASN A 80 -14.96 -37.01 1.55
N TRP A 81 -16.21 -36.55 1.47
CA TRP A 81 -16.71 -35.39 2.20
C TRP A 81 -17.10 -35.78 3.64
N THR A 82 -16.69 -34.96 4.59
CA THR A 82 -17.15 -35.05 5.98
C THR A 82 -18.53 -34.38 6.13
N ALA A 83 -19.25 -34.70 7.20
CA ALA A 83 -20.56 -34.09 7.48
C ALA A 83 -20.51 -32.56 7.59
N GLU A 84 -19.38 -31.99 8.01
CA GLU A 84 -19.16 -30.54 8.07
C GLU A 84 -18.94 -29.91 6.69
N GLU A 85 -18.42 -30.66 5.72
CA GLU A 85 -18.13 -30.19 4.36
C GLU A 85 -19.33 -30.35 3.41
N GLU A 86 -20.27 -31.23 3.74
CA GLU A 86 -21.43 -31.59 2.93
C GLU A 86 -22.31 -30.38 2.53
N PRO A 87 -22.60 -29.39 3.41
CA PRO A 87 -23.38 -28.20 3.04
C PRO A 87 -22.72 -27.38 1.92
N CYS A 88 -21.39 -27.20 2.00
CA CYS A 88 -20.63 -26.50 0.96
C CYS A 88 -20.60 -27.29 -0.33
N PHE A 89 -20.34 -28.60 -0.26
CA PHE A 89 -20.34 -29.48 -1.42
C PHE A 89 -21.69 -29.45 -2.15
N ASN A 90 -22.80 -29.55 -1.43
CA ASN A 90 -24.14 -29.50 -2.03
C ASN A 90 -24.40 -28.18 -2.75
N HIS A 91 -23.93 -27.05 -2.19
CA HIS A 91 -24.04 -25.76 -2.84
C HIS A 91 -23.12 -25.69 -4.08
N ILE A 92 -21.86 -26.13 -3.99
CA ILE A 92 -20.98 -26.21 -5.16
C ILE A 92 -21.60 -27.08 -6.26
N ASN A 93 -22.19 -28.23 -5.92
CA ASN A 93 -22.89 -29.08 -6.88
C ASN A 93 -24.08 -28.35 -7.54
N ARG A 94 -24.83 -27.55 -6.78
CA ARG A 94 -25.90 -26.68 -7.33
C ARG A 94 -25.33 -25.59 -8.24
N LEU A 95 -24.19 -25.00 -7.90
CA LEU A 95 -23.47 -24.01 -8.70
C LEU A 95 -23.04 -24.61 -10.04
N LEU A 96 -22.40 -25.79 -10.03
CA LEU A 96 -21.95 -26.49 -11.24
C LEU A 96 -23.14 -26.89 -12.15
N HIS A 97 -24.26 -27.36 -11.59
CA HIS A 97 -25.48 -27.59 -12.37
C HIS A 97 -26.10 -26.29 -12.89
N GLY A 98 -26.02 -25.21 -12.11
CA GLY A 98 -26.43 -23.87 -12.53
C GLY A 98 -25.59 -23.36 -13.69
N LEU A 99 -24.29 -23.68 -13.73
CA LEU A 99 -23.36 -23.37 -14.83
C LEU A 99 -23.67 -24.17 -16.09
N GLN A 100 -23.94 -25.48 -15.95
CA GLN A 100 -24.39 -26.32 -17.08
C GLN A 100 -25.68 -25.75 -17.71
N ASN A 101 -26.59 -25.23 -16.88
CA ASN A 101 -27.83 -24.59 -17.33
C ASN A 101 -27.66 -23.10 -17.67
N PHE A 102 -26.44 -22.57 -17.57
CA PHE A 102 -26.08 -21.16 -17.83
C PHE A 102 -26.97 -20.15 -17.08
N THR A 103 -27.34 -20.48 -15.84
CA THR A 103 -28.11 -19.58 -14.99
C THR A 103 -27.28 -18.38 -14.54
N LEU A 104 -27.90 -17.20 -14.47
CA LEU A 104 -27.18 -15.94 -14.22
C LEU A 104 -26.37 -15.97 -12.92
N TRP A 105 -26.94 -16.46 -11.81
CA TRP A 105 -26.23 -16.47 -10.53
C TRP A 105 -25.01 -17.37 -10.53
N ALA A 106 -25.13 -18.53 -11.19
CA ALA A 106 -24.05 -19.49 -11.23
C ALA A 106 -22.89 -18.99 -12.10
N VAL A 107 -23.22 -18.42 -13.26
CA VAL A 107 -22.22 -17.78 -14.14
C VAL A 107 -21.60 -16.58 -13.44
N TRP A 108 -22.36 -15.77 -12.72
CA TRP A 108 -21.85 -14.61 -11.97
C TRP A 108 -20.80 -15.01 -10.94
N ASP A 109 -21.07 -16.04 -10.14
CA ASP A 109 -20.15 -16.53 -9.12
C ASP A 109 -18.90 -17.14 -9.77
N TRP A 110 -19.06 -17.92 -10.83
CA TRP A 110 -17.94 -18.55 -11.55
C TRP A 110 -17.09 -17.57 -12.37
N ASP A 111 -17.68 -16.51 -12.89
CA ASP A 111 -16.96 -15.45 -13.60
C ASP A 111 -16.17 -14.56 -12.62
N SER A 112 -16.53 -14.57 -11.34
CA SER A 112 -15.81 -13.84 -10.30
C SER A 112 -14.53 -14.53 -9.82
N LEU A 113 -14.31 -15.80 -10.15
CA LEU A 113 -13.11 -16.56 -9.80
C LEU A 113 -12.25 -16.81 -11.05
N ALA A 114 -10.93 -16.84 -10.89
CA ALA A 114 -10.06 -17.29 -11.97
C ALA A 114 -10.24 -18.81 -12.13
N SER A 115 -10.71 -19.29 -13.28
CA SER A 115 -10.99 -20.72 -13.50
C SER A 115 -9.71 -21.58 -13.53
N GLU A 116 -8.61 -21.00 -14.00
CA GLU A 116 -7.27 -21.56 -13.94
C GLU A 116 -6.21 -20.43 -13.94
N PRO A 117 -4.99 -20.69 -13.44
CA PRO A 117 -3.91 -19.69 -13.49
C PRO A 117 -3.52 -19.31 -14.92
N GLN A 118 -3.44 -18.01 -15.20
CA GLN A 118 -3.06 -17.48 -16.52
C GLN A 118 -1.84 -16.54 -16.43
N GLY A 119 -1.00 -16.53 -17.46
CA GLY A 119 0.17 -15.64 -17.52
C GLY A 119 1.32 -16.03 -16.60
N LEU A 120 1.33 -17.27 -16.07
CA LEU A 120 2.35 -17.76 -15.14
C LEU A 120 3.78 -17.58 -15.69
N LEU A 121 4.00 -17.97 -16.95
CA LEU A 121 5.30 -17.88 -17.62
C LEU A 121 5.76 -16.42 -17.86
N PHE A 122 4.85 -15.45 -17.75
CA PHE A 122 5.13 -14.03 -17.88
C PHE A 122 5.15 -13.30 -16.52
N GLY A 123 5.16 -14.05 -15.42
CA GLY A 123 5.33 -13.53 -14.06
C GLY A 123 4.04 -13.14 -13.35
N ASN A 124 2.87 -13.55 -13.86
CA ASN A 124 1.59 -13.31 -13.18
C ASN A 124 1.39 -14.26 -11.99
N ARG A 125 1.81 -13.82 -10.80
CA ARG A 125 1.70 -14.57 -9.53
C ARG A 125 0.29 -14.53 -8.93
N TYR A 126 -0.51 -13.52 -9.24
CA TYR A 126 -1.77 -13.25 -8.55
C TYR A 126 -2.98 -13.51 -9.45
N GLN A 127 -3.74 -14.55 -9.13
CA GLN A 127 -4.94 -14.98 -9.85
C GLN A 127 -6.17 -14.62 -9.03
N LEU A 128 -6.45 -13.32 -8.88
CA LEU A 128 -7.43 -12.84 -7.89
C LEU A 128 -8.89 -12.96 -8.35
N GLY A 129 -9.15 -13.12 -9.65
CA GLY A 129 -10.52 -13.00 -10.17
C GLY A 129 -11.12 -11.61 -9.89
N ASN A 130 -12.44 -11.51 -9.90
CA ASN A 130 -13.17 -10.27 -9.62
C ASN A 130 -13.75 -10.30 -8.20
N PHE A 131 -12.96 -9.78 -7.25
CA PHE A 131 -13.34 -9.70 -5.83
C PHE A 131 -14.67 -8.97 -5.62
N ASP A 132 -14.85 -7.79 -6.21
CA ASP A 132 -16.05 -6.98 -5.97
C ASP A 132 -17.31 -7.65 -6.52
N GLN A 133 -17.20 -8.37 -7.64
CA GLN A 133 -18.29 -9.17 -8.20
C GLN A 133 -18.69 -10.32 -7.28
N CYS A 134 -17.71 -11.02 -6.69
CA CYS A 134 -17.97 -12.08 -5.72
C CYS A 134 -18.69 -11.54 -4.48
N MET A 135 -18.23 -10.41 -3.95
CA MET A 135 -18.71 -9.86 -2.68
C MET A 135 -20.05 -9.12 -2.80
N ASN A 136 -20.36 -8.55 -3.97
CA ASN A 136 -21.52 -7.68 -4.18
C ASN A 136 -22.54 -8.28 -5.15
N ALA A 137 -22.85 -9.57 -4.99
CA ALA A 137 -23.90 -10.23 -5.79
C ALA A 137 -25.27 -9.53 -5.60
N PRO A 138 -26.00 -9.19 -6.69
CA PRO A 138 -27.28 -8.45 -6.60
C PRO A 138 -28.37 -9.15 -5.78
N TRP A 139 -28.33 -10.48 -5.70
CA TRP A 139 -29.29 -11.31 -4.97
C TRP A 139 -28.87 -11.63 -3.53
N SER A 140 -27.70 -11.21 -3.06
CA SER A 140 -27.19 -11.51 -1.70
C SER A 140 -28.18 -11.22 -0.57
N LYS A 141 -29.00 -10.17 -0.72
CA LYS A 141 -30.02 -9.77 0.27
C LYS A 141 -31.35 -10.48 0.12
N THR A 142 -31.71 -10.88 -1.10
CA THR A 142 -33.02 -11.51 -1.41
C THR A 142 -32.96 -13.04 -1.40
N HIS A 143 -31.79 -13.61 -1.64
CA HIS A 143 -31.52 -15.04 -1.69
C HIS A 143 -30.32 -15.37 -0.78
N PRO A 144 -30.51 -15.44 0.56
CA PRO A 144 -29.45 -15.71 1.52
C PRO A 144 -28.74 -17.05 1.26
N GLU A 145 -29.42 -17.99 0.63
CA GLU A 145 -28.88 -19.29 0.26
C GLU A 145 -27.85 -19.23 -0.87
N LEU A 146 -27.76 -18.11 -1.61
CA LEU A 146 -26.78 -17.86 -2.68
C LEU A 146 -25.66 -16.91 -2.24
N LYS A 147 -25.48 -16.73 -0.92
CA LYS A 147 -24.39 -15.92 -0.41
C LYS A 147 -23.04 -16.60 -0.64
N THR A 148 -22.08 -15.77 -0.99
CA THR A 148 -20.69 -16.13 -1.29
C THR A 148 -19.75 -15.53 -0.24
N LYS A 149 -18.52 -16.00 -0.27
CA LYS A 149 -17.38 -15.42 0.42
C LYS A 149 -16.14 -15.59 -0.44
N TYR A 150 -15.14 -14.75 -0.18
CA TYR A 150 -13.92 -14.72 -0.95
C TYR A 150 -12.74 -15.24 -0.13
N CYS A 151 -12.04 -16.24 -0.64
CA CYS A 151 -10.87 -16.84 0.02
C CYS A 151 -9.62 -16.60 -0.83
N LEU A 152 -8.49 -16.32 -0.19
CA LEU A 152 -7.17 -16.34 -0.83
C LEU A 152 -6.45 -17.63 -0.47
N ALA A 153 -6.02 -18.36 -1.49
CA ALA A 153 -5.22 -19.56 -1.35
C ALA A 153 -3.79 -19.30 -1.82
N GLU A 154 -2.82 -19.65 -0.98
CA GLU A 154 -1.42 -19.69 -1.35
C GLU A 154 -1.09 -21.07 -1.92
N ILE A 155 -0.45 -21.08 -3.09
CA ILE A 155 -0.23 -22.29 -3.88
C ILE A 155 1.24 -22.40 -4.23
N VAL A 156 1.81 -23.53 -3.83
CA VAL A 156 3.14 -23.95 -4.29
C VAL A 156 2.96 -25.11 -5.25
N LEU A 157 3.39 -24.91 -6.48
CA LEU A 157 3.37 -25.91 -7.53
C LEU A 157 4.64 -26.78 -7.44
N GLU A 158 4.45 -28.08 -7.48
CA GLU A 158 5.50 -29.10 -7.44
C GLU A 158 5.27 -30.14 -8.54
N ARG A 159 6.33 -30.64 -9.16
CA ARG A 159 6.18 -31.73 -10.13
C ARG A 159 5.89 -33.06 -9.45
N THR A 160 4.97 -33.81 -10.06
CA THR A 160 4.61 -35.17 -9.66
C THR A 160 5.75 -36.18 -9.87
N ASP A 161 6.60 -35.96 -10.88
CA ASP A 161 7.74 -36.83 -11.20
C ASP A 161 8.93 -36.67 -10.24
N LYS A 162 8.89 -35.68 -9.34
CA LYS A 162 9.97 -35.33 -8.41
C LYS A 162 11.34 -35.22 -9.11
N ALA A 163 11.35 -34.76 -10.36
CA ALA A 163 12.59 -34.60 -11.11
C ALA A 163 13.56 -33.66 -10.36
N VAL A 164 14.86 -33.92 -10.50
CA VAL A 164 15.89 -33.03 -9.92
C VAL A 164 15.79 -31.67 -10.61
N ARG A 165 15.69 -30.60 -9.83
CA ARG A 165 15.68 -29.21 -10.33
C ARG A 165 16.88 -28.96 -11.23
N ARG A 166 16.63 -28.55 -12.47
CA ARG A 166 17.67 -28.23 -13.45
C ARG A 166 17.84 -26.72 -13.56
N ARG A 167 19.09 -26.29 -13.78
CA ARG A 167 19.32 -24.91 -14.25
C ARG A 167 18.85 -24.82 -15.69
N VAL A 168 18.20 -23.71 -16.01
CA VAL A 168 17.82 -23.38 -17.38
C VAL A 168 18.97 -22.61 -18.00
N ASP A 169 19.81 -23.28 -18.79
CA ASP A 169 21.02 -22.69 -19.39
C ASP A 169 20.72 -21.59 -20.42
N LYS A 170 19.51 -21.60 -21.00
CA LYS A 170 19.00 -20.56 -21.91
C LYS A 170 17.54 -20.23 -21.55
N PRO A 171 17.24 -19.04 -21.02
CA PRO A 171 15.92 -18.75 -20.44
C PRO A 171 14.75 -18.88 -21.42
N TYR A 172 14.98 -18.80 -22.74
CA TYR A 172 13.90 -18.77 -23.74
C TYR A 172 14.12 -19.76 -24.91
N TYR A 173 14.47 -21.01 -24.64
CA TYR A 173 14.47 -22.04 -25.69
C TYR A 173 13.03 -22.60 -25.87
N PRO A 174 12.35 -22.40 -27.01
CA PRO A 174 10.92 -22.74 -27.15
C PRO A 174 10.58 -24.23 -26.99
N TYR A 175 11.56 -25.11 -27.19
CA TYR A 175 11.38 -26.56 -27.10
C TYR A 175 11.89 -27.15 -25.78
N GLN A 176 12.26 -26.33 -24.80
CA GLN A 176 12.57 -26.81 -23.46
C GLN A 176 11.30 -27.22 -22.71
N SER A 177 11.45 -27.99 -21.64
CA SER A 177 10.33 -28.33 -20.77
C SER A 177 9.82 -27.08 -20.04
N ALA A 178 8.54 -26.76 -20.20
CA ALA A 178 7.89 -25.71 -19.42
C ALA A 178 7.89 -26.02 -17.92
N LEU A 179 7.87 -27.32 -17.54
CA LEU A 179 7.96 -27.75 -16.14
C LEU A 179 9.33 -27.43 -15.53
N ASP A 180 10.40 -27.60 -16.31
CA ASP A 180 11.75 -27.20 -15.87
C ASP A 180 11.84 -25.67 -15.68
N PHE A 181 11.14 -24.91 -16.54
CA PHE A 181 11.11 -23.45 -16.47
C PHE A 181 10.29 -22.92 -15.28
N ILE A 182 9.12 -23.52 -14.98
CA ILE A 182 8.27 -23.12 -13.85
C ILE A 182 8.96 -23.41 -12.51
N GLU A 183 9.61 -24.57 -12.37
CA GLU A 183 10.34 -24.93 -11.14
C GLU A 183 11.71 -24.24 -11.03
N HIS A 184 12.17 -23.56 -12.07
CA HIS A 184 13.41 -22.83 -12.02
C HIS A 184 13.30 -21.69 -11.00
N ARG A 185 14.22 -21.64 -10.04
CA ARG A 185 14.38 -20.51 -9.11
C ARG A 185 15.57 -19.66 -9.54
N PRO A 186 15.33 -18.62 -10.37
CA PRO A 186 16.37 -17.66 -10.74
C PRO A 186 16.83 -16.85 -9.51
N PRO A 187 18.12 -16.50 -9.43
CA PRO A 187 18.59 -15.57 -8.41
C PRO A 187 18.02 -14.17 -8.67
N HIS A 188 17.45 -13.54 -7.65
CA HIS A 188 16.96 -12.15 -7.65
C HIS A 188 15.74 -11.85 -8.54
N THR A 189 14.99 -12.85 -9.01
CA THR A 189 13.70 -12.62 -9.70
C THR A 189 12.60 -13.47 -9.08
N ARG A 190 11.34 -13.23 -9.42
CA ARG A 190 10.21 -13.90 -8.76
C ARG A 190 10.16 -15.41 -9.07
N PRO A 191 9.80 -16.27 -8.09
CA PRO A 191 9.53 -17.66 -8.35
C PRO A 191 8.24 -17.81 -9.17
N LEU A 192 8.25 -18.66 -10.20
CA LEU A 192 7.08 -18.94 -11.03
C LEU A 192 6.23 -20.09 -10.50
N ASN A 193 6.75 -20.89 -9.56
CA ASN A 193 6.05 -22.02 -8.98
C ASN A 193 5.21 -21.63 -7.74
N GLU A 194 5.19 -20.36 -7.37
CA GLU A 194 4.41 -19.83 -6.26
C GLU A 194 3.37 -18.86 -6.81
N LEU A 195 2.10 -19.06 -6.43
CA LEU A 195 1.00 -18.23 -6.88
C LEU A 195 -0.07 -18.09 -5.80
N THR A 196 -0.77 -16.97 -5.84
CA THR A 196 -1.89 -16.68 -4.94
C THR A 196 -3.16 -16.73 -5.77
N TRP A 197 -4.12 -17.58 -5.39
CA TRP A 197 -5.37 -17.80 -6.13
C TRP A 197 -6.58 -17.36 -5.30
N GLY A 198 -7.34 -16.40 -5.83
CA GLY A 198 -8.61 -15.96 -5.28
C GLY A 198 -9.76 -16.87 -5.69
N ALA A 199 -10.54 -17.31 -4.70
CA ALA A 199 -11.68 -18.20 -4.89
C ALA A 199 -12.97 -17.57 -4.35
N CYS A 200 -13.95 -17.39 -5.23
CA CYS A 200 -15.32 -17.10 -4.83
C CYS A 200 -16.06 -18.40 -4.57
N VAL A 201 -16.50 -18.61 -3.33
CA VAL A 201 -17.15 -19.85 -2.91
C VAL A 201 -18.41 -19.56 -2.10
N PRO A 202 -19.34 -20.52 -1.99
CA PRO A 202 -20.47 -20.39 -1.07
C PRO A 202 -20.05 -20.03 0.36
N ALA A 203 -20.85 -19.20 1.04
CA ALA A 203 -20.60 -18.76 2.41
C ALA A 203 -20.45 -19.93 3.40
N ALA A 204 -21.10 -21.07 3.13
CA ALA A 204 -21.04 -22.28 3.95
C ALA A 204 -19.70 -23.05 3.90
N CYS A 205 -18.78 -22.70 3.00
CA CYS A 205 -17.54 -23.46 2.79
C CYS A 205 -16.51 -23.26 3.89
N ALA A 206 -15.99 -24.32 4.50
CA ALA A 206 -14.82 -24.18 5.38
C ALA A 206 -13.53 -24.02 4.55
N PRO A 207 -12.45 -23.40 5.07
CA PRO A 207 -11.18 -23.25 4.35
C PRO A 207 -10.68 -24.58 3.74
N ARG A 208 -10.74 -25.68 4.51
CA ARG A 208 -10.37 -27.02 4.04
C ARG A 208 -11.17 -27.50 2.81
N THR A 209 -12.46 -27.15 2.74
CA THR A 209 -13.31 -27.50 1.59
C THR A 209 -12.89 -26.71 0.35
N VAL A 210 -12.48 -25.46 0.53
CA VAL A 210 -11.97 -24.60 -0.56
C VAL A 210 -10.63 -25.11 -1.08
N GLU A 211 -9.72 -25.53 -0.20
CA GLU A 211 -8.44 -26.17 -0.59
C GLU A 211 -8.69 -27.39 -1.49
N ARG A 212 -9.65 -28.24 -1.12
CA ARG A 212 -10.03 -29.43 -1.92
C ARG A 212 -10.62 -29.04 -3.27
N LEU A 213 -11.50 -28.04 -3.30
CA LEU A 213 -12.08 -27.53 -4.55
C LEU A 213 -10.99 -27.05 -5.51
N LEU A 214 -10.09 -26.18 -5.04
CA LEU A 214 -9.00 -25.64 -5.84
C LEU A 214 -8.03 -26.72 -6.28
N ALA A 215 -7.75 -27.72 -5.44
CA ALA A 215 -6.91 -28.85 -5.80
C ALA A 215 -7.52 -29.66 -6.96
N VAL A 216 -8.84 -29.89 -6.95
CA VAL A 216 -9.53 -30.57 -8.05
C VAL A 216 -9.53 -29.73 -9.31
N MET A 217 -9.81 -28.42 -9.21
CA MET A 217 -9.79 -27.51 -10.35
C MET A 217 -8.41 -27.45 -11.01
N LEU A 218 -7.34 -27.37 -10.21
CA LEU A 218 -5.97 -27.37 -10.72
C LEU A 218 -5.58 -28.73 -11.32
N ALA A 219 -5.94 -29.84 -10.68
CA ALA A 219 -5.63 -31.17 -11.20
C ALA A 219 -6.29 -31.41 -12.57
N ARG A 220 -7.39 -30.72 -12.87
CA ARG A 220 -8.10 -30.76 -14.15
C ARG A 220 -7.69 -29.64 -15.12
N SER A 221 -6.84 -28.71 -14.70
CA SER A 221 -6.32 -27.65 -15.58
C SER A 221 -5.15 -28.17 -16.44
N HIS A 222 -4.66 -27.31 -17.34
CA HIS A 222 -3.49 -27.61 -18.15
C HIS A 222 -2.23 -27.91 -17.31
N LEU A 223 -2.12 -27.34 -16.10
CA LEU A 223 -1.00 -27.58 -15.18
C LEU A 223 -1.07 -28.98 -14.57
N GLY A 224 -2.26 -29.40 -14.13
CA GLY A 224 -2.49 -30.75 -13.62
C GLY A 224 -2.26 -31.82 -14.70
N ALA A 225 -2.78 -31.58 -15.90
CA ALA A 225 -2.56 -32.45 -17.06
C ALA A 225 -1.07 -32.58 -17.45
N ALA A 226 -0.28 -31.54 -17.22
CA ALA A 226 1.16 -31.53 -17.43
C ALA A 226 1.97 -32.19 -16.28
N GLY A 227 1.31 -32.68 -15.23
CA GLY A 227 1.97 -33.36 -14.11
C GLY A 227 2.43 -32.44 -12.98
N MET A 228 1.85 -31.24 -12.85
CA MET A 228 2.02 -30.40 -11.66
C MET A 228 1.00 -30.75 -10.58
N ARG A 229 1.44 -30.75 -9.34
CA ARG A 229 0.62 -30.88 -8.14
C ARG A 229 0.72 -29.58 -7.35
N ALA A 230 -0.39 -29.14 -6.79
CA ALA A 230 -0.36 -28.03 -5.83
C ALA A 230 -0.32 -28.51 -4.39
N ASN A 231 0.50 -27.84 -3.61
CA ASN A 231 0.31 -27.67 -2.19
C ASN A 231 -0.48 -26.37 -1.98
N ILE A 232 -1.69 -26.47 -1.43
CA ILE A 232 -2.62 -25.35 -1.27
C ILE A 232 -2.81 -25.11 0.23
N SER A 233 -2.68 -23.86 0.64
CA SER A 233 -2.98 -23.44 2.02
C SER A 233 -3.80 -22.16 2.03
N ILE A 234 -4.86 -22.13 2.84
CA ILE A 234 -5.59 -20.91 3.15
C ILE A 234 -5.21 -20.48 4.58
N SER A 235 -4.27 -19.53 4.68
CA SER A 235 -3.75 -19.04 5.95
C SER A 235 -4.65 -17.98 6.60
N GLU A 236 -5.30 -17.14 5.79
CA GLU A 236 -6.16 -16.07 6.26
C GLU A 236 -7.65 -16.47 6.25
N PRO A 237 -8.46 -15.93 7.17
CA PRO A 237 -9.90 -16.14 7.14
C PRO A 237 -10.50 -15.58 5.84
N CYS A 238 -11.41 -16.33 5.22
CA CYS A 238 -12.14 -15.86 4.05
C CYS A 238 -13.02 -14.65 4.39
N GLN A 239 -13.10 -13.69 3.47
CA GLN A 239 -13.83 -12.44 3.64
C GLN A 239 -15.31 -12.64 3.26
N SER A 240 -16.24 -12.18 4.10
CA SER A 240 -17.68 -12.21 3.81
C SER A 240 -18.25 -10.80 3.70
N GLY A 241 -19.23 -10.60 2.80
CA GLY A 241 -19.80 -9.26 2.55
C GLY A 241 -20.64 -8.69 3.69
N ASP A 242 -21.01 -9.53 4.66
CA ASP A 242 -21.84 -9.16 5.82
C ASP A 242 -21.03 -8.97 7.11
N ASP A 243 -19.70 -9.14 7.07
CA ASP A 243 -18.87 -8.98 8.26
C ASP A 243 -18.89 -7.50 8.66
N GLU A 244 -19.56 -7.18 9.78
CA GLU A 244 -19.54 -5.83 10.33
C GLU A 244 -18.11 -5.48 10.73
N MET A 245 -17.58 -4.38 10.19
CA MET A 245 -16.25 -3.91 10.57
C MET A 245 -16.24 -3.54 12.06
N GLU A 246 -15.51 -4.32 12.86
CA GLU A 246 -15.30 -4.04 14.27
C GLU A 246 -14.17 -3.03 14.46
N TYR A 247 -14.49 -1.88 15.05
CA TYR A 247 -13.52 -0.85 15.39
C TYR A 247 -13.01 -1.02 16.81
N ASP A 248 -11.68 -1.01 16.98
CA ASP A 248 -11.07 -1.10 18.29
C ASP A 248 -11.07 0.26 19.05
N ALA A 249 -10.63 0.22 20.31
CA ALA A 249 -10.56 1.42 21.15
C ALA A 249 -9.58 2.48 20.60
N LEU A 250 -8.53 2.06 19.88
CA LEU A 250 -7.55 2.97 19.30
C LEU A 250 -8.19 3.81 18.19
N PHE A 251 -9.02 3.20 17.35
CA PHE A 251 -9.78 3.90 16.31
C PHE A 251 -10.61 5.05 16.91
N TYR A 252 -11.42 4.77 17.94
CA TYR A 252 -12.23 5.80 18.59
C TYR A 252 -11.35 6.86 19.27
N ALA A 253 -10.27 6.45 19.94
CA ALA A 253 -9.33 7.39 20.56
C ALA A 253 -8.71 8.35 19.52
N PHE A 254 -8.36 7.86 18.33
CA PHE A 254 -7.80 8.68 17.26
C PHE A 254 -8.76 9.79 16.85
N PHE A 255 -10.03 9.45 16.57
CA PHE A 255 -11.03 10.44 16.18
C PHE A 255 -11.38 11.42 17.30
N ILE A 256 -11.37 10.99 18.55
CA ILE A 256 -11.57 11.89 19.71
C ILE A 256 -10.41 12.89 19.81
N VAL A 257 -9.16 12.42 19.75
CA VAL A 257 -7.98 13.28 19.85
C VAL A 257 -7.91 14.24 18.68
N MET A 258 -7.98 13.74 17.44
CA MET A 258 -7.91 14.58 16.24
C MET A 258 -9.11 15.53 16.17
N GLY A 259 -10.31 15.05 16.51
CA GLY A 259 -11.50 15.89 16.59
C GLY A 259 -11.35 17.01 17.62
N SER A 260 -10.77 16.74 18.79
CA SER A 260 -10.51 17.77 19.82
C SER A 260 -9.52 18.84 19.36
N ILE A 261 -8.46 18.43 18.63
CA ILE A 261 -7.47 19.35 18.05
C ILE A 261 -8.13 20.22 16.97
N THR A 262 -8.93 19.61 16.09
CA THR A 262 -9.66 20.34 15.04
C THR A 262 -10.64 21.35 15.65
N VAL A 263 -11.43 20.96 16.66
CA VAL A 263 -12.36 21.87 17.35
C VAL A 263 -11.60 23.02 18.02
N THR A 264 -10.48 22.73 18.69
CA THR A 264 -9.62 23.76 19.30
C THR A 264 -9.09 24.73 18.25
N ALA A 265 -8.63 24.22 17.11
CA ALA A 265 -8.14 25.04 16.01
C ALA A 265 -9.24 25.92 15.40
N LEU A 266 -10.45 25.40 15.24
CA LEU A 266 -11.61 26.17 14.75
C LEU A 266 -12.00 27.27 15.74
N ILE A 267 -12.07 26.98 17.04
CA ILE A 267 -12.36 27.96 18.08
C ILE A 267 -11.28 29.05 18.11
N CYS A 268 -10.00 28.68 18.09
CA CYS A 268 -8.90 29.64 18.08
C CYS A 268 -8.92 30.52 16.82
N THR A 269 -9.23 29.92 15.67
CA THR A 269 -9.36 30.66 14.40
C THR A 269 -10.52 31.66 14.46
N TYR A 270 -11.68 31.26 15.00
CA TYR A 270 -12.82 32.15 15.20
C TYR A 270 -12.49 33.31 16.14
N LEU A 271 -11.89 33.02 17.30
CA LEU A 271 -11.48 34.03 18.27
C LEU A 271 -10.45 35.01 17.70
N ASN A 272 -9.55 34.53 16.84
CA ASN A 272 -8.58 35.38 16.16
C ASN A 272 -9.24 36.29 15.11
N CYS A 273 -10.19 35.78 14.32
CA CYS A 273 -10.95 36.57 13.34
C CYS A 273 -11.84 37.65 13.99
N GLN A 274 -12.34 37.43 15.21
CA GLN A 274 -13.19 38.40 15.90
C GLN A 274 -12.44 39.53 16.60
N ARG A 275 -11.13 39.39 16.85
CA ARG A 275 -10.34 40.40 17.55
C ARG A 275 -9.75 41.42 16.58
N LYS A 276 -10.02 42.71 16.83
CA LYS A 276 -9.45 43.83 16.06
C LYS A 276 -8.06 44.26 16.54
N GLU A 277 -7.73 44.02 17.82
CA GLU A 277 -6.40 44.32 18.37
C GLU A 277 -5.95 43.20 19.32
N LEU A 278 -4.73 42.72 19.11
CA LEU A 278 -4.08 41.71 19.95
C LEU A 278 -2.96 42.40 20.73
N ASP A 279 -2.97 42.28 22.05
CA ASP A 279 -1.75 42.47 22.85
C ASP A 279 -0.82 41.28 22.56
N PRO A 280 0.31 41.48 21.86
CA PRO A 280 1.22 40.42 21.48
C PRO A 280 1.92 39.76 22.69
N ASN A 281 1.94 40.41 23.86
CA ASN A 281 2.61 39.90 25.05
C ASN A 281 1.73 39.02 25.94
N SER A 282 0.43 38.88 25.63
CA SER A 282 -0.46 38.03 26.40
C SER A 282 -0.23 36.55 26.08
N ARG A 283 -0.04 35.71 27.12
CA ARG A 283 0.04 34.24 26.97
C ARG A 283 -1.19 33.66 26.23
N ARG A 284 -2.36 34.27 26.43
CA ARG A 284 -3.61 33.88 25.76
C ARG A 284 -3.56 34.16 24.26
N THR A 285 -2.98 35.29 23.86
CA THR A 285 -2.75 35.65 22.46
C THR A 285 -1.86 34.61 21.78
N GLY A 286 -0.72 34.27 22.41
CA GLY A 286 0.20 33.26 21.86
C GLY A 286 -0.45 31.89 21.66
N PHE A 287 -1.27 31.43 22.62
CA PHE A 287 -2.01 30.17 22.49
C PHE A 287 -3.01 30.21 21.32
N ILE A 288 -3.82 31.27 21.21
CA ILE A 288 -4.82 31.42 20.14
C ILE A 288 -4.13 31.46 18.77
N GLN A 289 -3.02 32.17 18.63
CA GLN A 289 -2.27 32.25 17.38
C GLN A 289 -1.67 30.91 16.98
N SER A 290 -1.18 30.13 17.96
CA SER A 290 -0.58 28.81 17.71
C SER A 290 -1.54 27.81 17.07
N PHE A 291 -2.83 27.88 17.40
CA PHE A 291 -3.89 27.03 16.82
C PHE A 291 -4.73 27.73 15.74
N CYS A 292 -4.36 28.95 15.33
CA CYS A 292 -5.08 29.66 14.28
C CYS A 292 -4.73 29.10 12.90
N ILE A 293 -5.70 28.50 12.22
CA ILE A 293 -5.49 27.87 10.90
C ILE A 293 -5.06 28.92 9.87
N LYS A 294 -5.67 30.11 9.90
CA LYS A 294 -5.36 31.20 8.95
C LYS A 294 -3.91 31.65 9.04
N GLU A 295 -3.44 31.99 10.24
CA GLU A 295 -2.07 32.48 10.43
C GLU A 295 -1.03 31.40 10.13
N ASN A 296 -1.26 30.17 10.60
CA ASN A 296 -0.38 29.04 10.29
C ASN A 296 -0.37 28.72 8.79
N ALA A 297 -1.50 28.82 8.08
CA ALA A 297 -1.53 28.61 6.64
C ALA A 297 -0.78 29.72 5.89
N LEU A 298 -0.91 30.98 6.31
CA LEU A 298 -0.14 32.09 5.74
C LEU A 298 1.36 31.93 5.96
N ASP A 299 1.78 31.48 7.15
CA ASP A 299 3.20 31.22 7.43
C ASP A 299 3.72 29.98 6.69
N LEU A 300 2.91 28.92 6.57
CA LEU A 300 3.26 27.70 5.84
C LEU A 300 3.48 27.96 4.34
N LEU A 301 2.63 28.81 3.74
CA LEU A 301 2.72 29.17 2.33
C LEU A 301 3.71 30.30 2.05
N ARG A 302 4.33 30.86 3.09
CA ARG A 302 5.28 31.97 2.95
C ARG A 302 6.64 31.46 2.49
N MET A 303 7.05 31.90 1.30
CA MET A 303 8.43 31.73 0.84
C MET A 303 9.39 32.65 1.60
N LYS A 304 10.41 32.07 2.25
CA LYS A 304 11.50 32.81 2.88
C LYS A 304 12.66 33.00 1.90
N LYS A 305 13.03 34.25 1.66
CA LYS A 305 14.16 34.64 0.79
C LYS A 305 15.42 34.81 1.62
N GLU A 306 16.07 33.70 1.95
CA GLU A 306 17.26 33.66 2.81
C GLU A 306 18.55 33.27 2.04
N GLY A 307 18.51 33.21 0.70
CA GLY A 307 19.67 32.88 -0.15
C GLY A 307 19.97 31.37 -0.27
N ILE A 308 19.03 30.51 0.15
CA ILE A 308 19.10 29.05 0.08
C ILE A 308 17.88 28.46 -0.65
N GLU A 309 17.27 29.24 -1.55
CA GLU A 309 16.02 28.90 -2.23
C GLU A 309 16.17 27.67 -3.13
N VAL A 310 17.36 27.43 -3.68
CA VAL A 310 17.67 26.25 -4.48
C VAL A 310 17.40 24.94 -3.73
N PHE A 311 17.54 24.94 -2.40
CA PHE A 311 17.25 23.75 -1.57
C PHE A 311 15.77 23.38 -1.57
N TYR A 312 14.86 24.32 -1.80
CA TYR A 312 13.45 23.98 -1.97
C TYR A 312 13.23 23.17 -3.24
N GLY A 313 13.87 23.56 -4.34
CA GLY A 313 13.83 22.82 -5.61
C GLY A 313 14.44 21.44 -5.49
N ILE A 314 15.63 21.33 -4.89
CA ILE A 314 16.28 20.03 -4.64
C ILE A 314 15.36 19.12 -3.83
N ARG A 315 14.83 19.60 -2.69
CA ARG A 315 13.92 18.81 -1.84
C ARG A 315 12.68 18.35 -2.59
N PHE A 316 12.11 19.21 -3.43
CA PHE A 316 10.94 18.87 -4.24
C PHE A 316 11.24 17.73 -5.21
N PHE A 317 12.33 17.83 -5.98
CA PHE A 317 12.68 16.75 -6.91
C PHE A 317 13.06 15.46 -6.19
N THR A 318 13.83 15.54 -5.09
CA THR A 318 14.19 14.37 -4.29
C THR A 318 12.95 13.68 -3.70
N ILE A 319 11.98 14.42 -3.14
CA ILE A 319 10.78 13.79 -2.57
C ILE A 319 9.91 13.14 -3.66
N CYS A 320 9.85 13.74 -4.86
CA CYS A 320 9.15 13.12 -5.99
C CYS A 320 9.79 11.79 -6.40
N LEU A 321 11.12 11.71 -6.41
CA LEU A 321 11.85 10.48 -6.71
C LEU A 321 11.63 9.40 -5.65
N ILE A 322 11.68 9.77 -4.36
CA ILE A 322 11.40 8.83 -3.25
C ILE A 322 9.96 8.29 -3.33
N VAL A 323 8.98 9.15 -3.58
CA VAL A 323 7.57 8.72 -3.71
C VAL A 323 7.39 7.81 -4.93
N LEU A 324 8.05 8.12 -6.05
CA LEU A 324 8.02 7.29 -7.25
C LEU A 324 8.60 5.91 -6.99
N ASP A 325 9.79 5.84 -6.37
CA ASP A 325 10.44 4.58 -6.02
C ASP A 325 9.55 3.70 -5.13
N HIS A 326 9.07 4.22 -3.99
CA HIS A 326 8.20 3.46 -3.10
C HIS A 326 6.91 3.01 -3.77
N GLN A 327 6.33 3.84 -4.65
CA GLN A 327 5.16 3.45 -5.43
C GLN A 327 5.48 2.28 -6.37
N ILE A 328 6.63 2.30 -7.04
CA ILE A 328 7.09 1.21 -7.92
C ILE A 328 7.29 -0.07 -7.08
N GLY A 329 8.00 0.02 -5.95
CA GLY A 329 8.25 -1.12 -5.07
C GLY A 329 6.97 -1.77 -4.52
N ILE A 330 6.02 -0.95 -4.03
CA ILE A 330 4.72 -1.42 -3.53
C ILE A 330 3.91 -2.04 -4.67
N SER A 331 3.90 -1.42 -5.85
CA SER A 331 3.18 -1.96 -7.02
C SER A 331 3.77 -3.30 -7.48
N ASN A 332 5.10 -3.43 -7.49
CA ASN A 332 5.78 -4.66 -7.88
C ASN A 332 5.60 -5.81 -6.88
N SER A 333 5.44 -5.49 -5.59
CA SER A 333 5.12 -6.46 -4.53
C SER A 333 3.67 -6.95 -4.61
N GLY A 334 2.80 -6.15 -5.24
CA GLY A 334 1.39 -6.44 -5.46
C GLY A 334 1.09 -7.23 -6.75
N PRO A 335 -0.19 -7.26 -7.15
CA PRO A 335 -0.62 -8.01 -8.33
C PRO A 335 -0.22 -7.29 -9.63
N ILE A 336 0.77 -7.86 -10.33
CA ILE A 336 1.15 -7.46 -11.69
C ILE A 336 1.07 -8.66 -12.65
N SER A 337 0.49 -8.42 -13.82
CA SER A 337 0.28 -9.45 -14.83
C SER A 337 1.52 -9.70 -15.70
N ASP A 338 2.44 -8.75 -15.76
CA ASP A 338 3.67 -8.75 -16.55
C ASP A 338 4.93 -8.73 -15.67
N GLY A 339 4.91 -9.51 -14.59
CA GLY A 339 6.00 -9.56 -13.62
C GLY A 339 7.39 -9.83 -14.18
N MET A 340 7.48 -10.57 -15.29
CA MET A 340 8.75 -10.81 -16.00
C MET A 340 9.37 -9.50 -16.52
N THR A 341 8.56 -8.58 -17.04
CA THR A 341 9.05 -7.27 -17.51
C THR A 341 9.63 -6.47 -16.35
N SER A 342 8.93 -6.44 -15.21
CA SER A 342 9.40 -5.75 -14.01
C SER A 342 10.73 -6.31 -13.50
N ASP A 343 10.86 -7.64 -13.48
CA ASP A 343 12.11 -8.32 -13.09
C ASP A 343 13.27 -7.99 -14.03
N GLN A 344 13.01 -7.85 -15.34
CA GLN A 344 14.01 -7.40 -16.32
C GLN A 344 14.38 -5.92 -16.15
N GLU A 345 13.40 -5.06 -15.91
CA GLU A 345 13.61 -3.62 -15.74
C GLU A 345 14.45 -3.31 -14.50
N VAL A 346 14.22 -4.02 -13.39
CA VAL A 346 14.98 -3.90 -12.15
C VAL A 346 16.47 -4.19 -12.34
N GLN A 347 16.83 -5.03 -13.32
CA GLN A 347 18.21 -5.36 -13.64
C GLN A 347 18.89 -4.35 -14.58
N THR A 348 18.15 -3.39 -15.13
CA THR A 348 18.72 -2.33 -15.96
C THR A 348 19.46 -1.29 -15.10
N PRO A 349 20.43 -0.54 -15.66
CA PRO A 349 21.11 0.53 -14.91
C PRO A 349 20.15 1.59 -14.35
N LEU A 350 19.05 1.87 -15.05
CA LEU A 350 18.02 2.81 -14.58
C LEU A 350 17.19 2.20 -13.43
N GLY A 351 16.80 0.93 -13.55
CA GLY A 351 16.10 0.22 -12.48
C GLY A 351 16.93 0.13 -11.21
N LEU A 352 18.21 -0.22 -11.33
CA LEU A 352 19.16 -0.25 -10.21
C LEU A 352 19.35 1.13 -9.56
N LEU A 353 19.35 2.22 -10.35
CA LEU A 353 19.41 3.58 -9.80
C LEU A 353 18.15 3.93 -9.01
N ILE A 354 16.98 3.49 -9.47
CA ILE A 354 15.70 3.72 -8.77
C ILE A 354 15.66 2.92 -7.47
N LEU A 355 16.03 1.63 -7.51
CA LEU A 355 16.12 0.75 -6.35
C LEU A 355 17.12 1.21 -5.28
N HIS A 356 18.10 2.02 -5.66
CA HIS A 356 18.97 2.74 -4.74
C HIS A 356 18.26 3.97 -4.15
N ASP A 357 17.13 3.72 -3.48
CA ASP A 357 16.31 4.76 -2.86
C ASP A 357 17.08 5.52 -1.76
N ASP A 358 18.01 4.84 -1.11
CA ASP A 358 18.99 5.35 -0.15
C ASP A 358 19.79 6.55 -0.69
N LEU A 359 20.17 6.55 -1.97
CA LEU A 359 20.88 7.68 -2.60
C LEU A 359 20.02 8.94 -2.67
N PHE A 360 18.70 8.81 -2.80
CA PHE A 360 17.81 9.98 -2.77
C PHE A 360 17.71 10.52 -1.34
N VAL A 361 17.62 9.64 -0.34
CA VAL A 361 17.58 10.02 1.07
C VAL A 361 18.87 10.73 1.51
N ASP A 362 20.04 10.34 0.97
CA ASP A 362 21.32 10.99 1.24
C ASP A 362 21.32 12.49 0.91
N THR A 363 20.52 12.91 -0.07
CA THR A 363 20.34 14.33 -0.37
C THR A 363 19.73 15.07 0.82
N PHE A 364 18.79 14.47 1.54
CA PHE A 364 18.21 15.04 2.76
C PHE A 364 19.22 15.08 3.90
N PHE A 365 20.02 14.04 4.09
CA PHE A 365 21.08 14.04 5.11
C PHE A 365 22.12 15.13 4.85
N LEU A 366 22.55 15.32 3.60
CA LEU A 366 23.47 16.39 3.19
C LEU A 366 22.89 17.78 3.51
N LEU A 367 21.65 18.04 3.08
CA LEU A 367 20.97 19.31 3.33
C LEU A 367 20.76 19.56 4.83
N SER A 368 20.42 18.51 5.58
CA SER A 368 20.24 18.55 7.03
C SER A 368 21.54 18.91 7.76
N GLY A 369 22.65 18.28 7.41
CA GLY A 369 23.97 18.57 7.96
C GLY A 369 24.45 19.99 7.64
N PHE A 370 24.31 20.41 6.38
CA PHE A 370 24.67 21.76 5.94
C PHE A 370 23.88 22.84 6.69
N LEU A 371 22.55 22.70 6.77
CA LEU A 371 21.69 23.65 7.48
C LEU A 371 21.94 23.64 9.00
N THR A 372 22.28 22.48 9.56
CA THR A 372 22.65 22.37 10.98
C THR A 372 23.89 23.20 11.28
N ILE A 373 24.98 22.98 10.55
CA ILE A 373 26.25 23.67 10.80
C ILE A 373 26.15 25.17 10.49
N THR A 374 25.53 25.56 9.37
CA THR A 374 25.37 26.97 9.02
C THR A 374 24.52 27.75 10.03
N ASN A 375 23.53 27.12 10.65
CA ASN A 375 22.74 27.76 11.70
C ASN A 375 23.46 27.80 13.05
N ILE A 376 24.15 26.72 13.42
CA ILE A 376 24.87 26.65 14.69
C ILE A 376 26.11 27.57 14.68
N ALA A 377 26.81 27.66 13.56
CA ALA A 377 28.01 28.50 13.41
C ALA A 377 27.74 30.01 13.53
N LYS A 378 26.50 30.45 13.31
CA LYS A 378 26.08 31.85 13.52
C LYS A 378 26.11 32.26 15.00
N PHE A 379 26.04 31.32 15.94
CA PHE A 379 26.03 31.63 17.36
C PHE A 379 27.43 31.98 17.88
N LYS A 380 27.60 33.24 18.32
CA LYS A 380 28.81 33.70 19.04
C LYS A 380 29.09 32.88 20.30
N ARG A 381 28.05 32.46 21.03
CA ARG A 381 28.13 31.51 22.15
C ARG A 381 27.16 30.36 21.89
N LEU A 382 27.66 29.13 21.95
CA LEU A 382 26.85 27.95 21.68
C LEU A 382 25.81 27.81 22.81
N PRO A 383 24.52 27.72 22.47
CA PRO A 383 23.49 27.34 23.44
C PRO A 383 23.79 25.95 24.02
N ASN A 384 23.12 25.58 25.11
CA ASN A 384 23.27 24.25 25.69
C ASN A 384 22.95 23.17 24.61
N PRO A 385 23.89 22.26 24.28
CA PRO A 385 23.68 21.25 23.24
C PRO A 385 22.46 20.38 23.52
N LEU A 386 22.17 20.08 24.79
CA LEU A 386 20.97 19.32 25.17
C LEU A 386 19.68 20.04 24.76
N PHE A 387 19.63 21.36 24.87
CA PHE A 387 18.46 22.14 24.48
C PHE A 387 18.29 22.17 22.95
N ILE A 388 19.39 22.26 22.21
CA ILE A 388 19.39 22.17 20.74
C ILE A 388 18.88 20.80 20.28
N ILE A 389 19.37 19.72 20.91
CA ILE A 389 18.96 18.34 20.66
C ILE A 389 17.48 18.13 20.99
N LEU A 390 17.05 18.52 22.19
CA LEU A 390 15.67 18.37 22.64
C LEU A 390 14.68 19.13 21.73
N LYS A 391 15.03 20.35 21.30
CA LYS A 391 14.18 21.13 20.41
C LYS A 391 13.97 20.42 19.07
N ARG A 392 15.02 19.80 18.50
CA ARG A 392 14.89 19.03 17.26
C ARG A 392 14.11 17.74 17.47
N TYR A 393 14.39 17.01 18.56
CA TYR A 393 13.68 15.78 18.92
C TYR A 393 12.16 16.02 19.00
N VAL A 394 11.72 17.02 19.78
CA VAL A 394 10.29 17.35 19.92
C VAL A 394 9.68 17.72 18.57
N ARG A 395 10.38 18.47 17.73
CA ARG A 395 9.90 18.83 16.39
C ARG A 395 9.62 17.61 15.51
N LEU A 396 10.50 16.61 15.53
CA LEU A 396 10.36 15.40 14.71
C LEU A 396 9.31 14.44 15.30
N VAL A 397 9.41 14.16 16.60
CA VAL A 397 8.55 13.17 17.28
C VAL A 397 7.08 13.56 17.26
N VAL A 398 6.73 14.84 17.38
CA VAL A 398 5.31 15.25 17.41
C VAL A 398 4.59 14.88 16.12
N ALA A 399 5.18 15.18 14.96
CA ALA A 399 4.58 14.82 13.67
C ALA A 399 4.58 13.30 13.47
N PHE A 400 5.70 12.65 13.81
CA PHE A 400 5.84 11.21 13.64
C PHE A 400 4.85 10.41 14.51
N ALA A 401 4.60 10.87 15.75
CA ALA A 401 3.63 10.26 16.65
C ALA A 401 2.20 10.26 16.08
N VAL A 402 1.80 11.31 15.35
CA VAL A 402 0.49 11.36 14.70
C VAL A 402 0.38 10.32 13.59
N VAL A 403 1.43 10.15 12.78
CA VAL A 403 1.48 9.15 11.71
C VAL A 403 1.43 7.73 12.29
N ILE A 404 2.24 7.45 13.32
CA ILE A 404 2.23 6.15 13.99
C ILE A 404 0.85 5.88 14.61
N PHE A 405 0.23 6.89 15.23
CA PHE A 405 -1.11 6.74 15.79
C PHE A 405 -2.14 6.42 14.70
N TYR A 406 -2.06 7.07 13.53
CA TYR A 406 -2.90 6.75 12.38
C TYR A 406 -2.69 5.31 11.89
N VAL A 407 -1.44 4.86 11.73
CA VAL A 407 -1.13 3.50 11.28
C VAL A 407 -1.65 2.46 12.27
N CYS A 408 -1.47 2.68 13.57
CA CYS A 408 -2.01 1.78 14.59
C CYS A 408 -3.55 1.77 14.64
N ALA A 409 -4.20 2.93 14.49
CA ALA A 409 -5.61 3.10 14.84
C ALA A 409 -6.58 3.08 13.66
N VAL A 410 -6.21 3.65 12.51
CA VAL A 410 -7.13 3.93 11.40
C VAL A 410 -6.77 3.17 10.14
N TYR A 411 -5.48 3.03 9.84
CA TYR A 411 -4.99 2.43 8.60
C TYR A 411 -5.60 1.06 8.23
N PRO A 412 -5.83 0.11 9.16
CA PRO A 412 -6.49 -1.16 8.83
C PRO A 412 -7.87 -1.00 8.19
N TYR A 413 -8.55 0.09 8.51
CA TYR A 413 -9.95 0.33 8.18
C TYR A 413 -10.15 1.28 6.98
N THR A 414 -9.07 1.70 6.29
CA THR A 414 -9.17 2.68 5.20
C THR A 414 -9.42 2.09 3.82
N GLY A 415 -9.47 0.77 3.70
CA GLY A 415 -9.65 0.08 2.43
C GLY A 415 -10.32 -1.27 2.58
N THR A 416 -10.59 -1.88 1.44
CA THR A 416 -11.16 -3.22 1.29
C THR A 416 -10.56 -3.85 0.03
N GLY A 417 -10.56 -5.17 -0.05
CA GLY A 417 -10.08 -5.87 -1.24
C GLY A 417 -9.45 -7.21 -0.91
N PRO A 418 -9.13 -8.00 -1.94
CA PRO A 418 -8.63 -9.36 -1.75
C PRO A 418 -7.33 -9.36 -0.92
N LEU A 419 -6.39 -8.48 -1.26
CA LEU A 419 -5.08 -8.39 -0.60
C LEU A 419 -5.02 -7.34 0.52
N TRP A 420 -6.10 -6.61 0.80
CA TRP A 420 -6.06 -5.46 1.71
C TRP A 420 -5.61 -5.86 3.12
N HIS A 421 -6.23 -6.89 3.69
CA HIS A 421 -5.90 -7.38 5.03
C HIS A 421 -4.44 -7.83 5.12
N LYS A 422 -3.96 -8.59 4.13
CA LYS A 422 -2.56 -9.00 4.01
C LYS A 422 -1.59 -7.82 3.91
N ALA A 423 -1.94 -6.81 3.10
CA ALA A 423 -1.08 -5.65 2.87
C ALA A 423 -0.94 -4.77 4.13
N VAL A 424 -2.02 -4.55 4.89
CA VAL A 424 -2.01 -3.63 6.05
C VAL A 424 -1.68 -4.29 7.38
N SER A 425 -1.96 -5.59 7.53
CA SER A 425 -1.76 -6.33 8.80
C SER A 425 -0.30 -6.28 9.24
N HIS A 426 0.64 -6.56 8.34
CA HIS A 426 2.07 -6.58 8.64
C HIS A 426 2.54 -5.25 9.26
N GLU A 427 2.30 -4.13 8.57
CA GLU A 427 2.71 -2.81 9.07
C GLU A 427 1.97 -2.43 10.37
N THR A 428 0.67 -2.73 10.45
CA THR A 428 -0.15 -2.38 11.63
C THR A 428 0.30 -3.15 12.87
N GLU A 429 0.53 -4.46 12.75
CA GLU A 429 0.92 -5.32 13.87
C GLU A 429 2.31 -4.96 14.37
N GLN A 430 3.27 -4.76 13.47
CA GLN A 430 4.60 -4.26 13.81
C GLN A 430 4.54 -2.90 14.50
N CYS A 431 3.68 -2.00 14.04
CA CYS A 431 3.47 -0.72 14.70
C CYS A 431 2.82 -0.83 16.08
N ARG A 432 1.80 -1.67 16.25
CA ARG A 432 1.18 -1.91 17.56
C ARG A 432 2.17 -2.51 18.56
N LYS A 433 3.11 -3.34 18.09
CA LYS A 433 4.18 -3.93 18.90
C LYS A 433 5.28 -2.90 19.24
N ASN A 434 5.75 -2.15 18.24
CA ASN A 434 7.02 -1.40 18.30
C ASN A 434 6.90 0.12 18.16
N TRP A 435 5.70 0.72 18.24
CA TRP A 435 5.50 2.18 18.15
C TRP A 435 6.42 2.99 19.09
N TRP A 436 6.71 2.47 20.29
CA TRP A 436 7.53 3.16 21.28
C TRP A 436 9.00 3.28 20.84
N LEU A 437 9.53 2.31 20.09
CA LEU A 437 10.87 2.37 19.51
C LEU A 437 10.99 3.50 18.48
N ASN A 438 9.94 3.73 17.71
CA ASN A 438 9.89 4.86 16.78
C ASN A 438 9.91 6.21 17.50
N LEU A 439 9.16 6.35 18.59
CA LEU A 439 9.16 7.58 19.36
C LEU A 439 10.53 7.85 20.02
N LEU A 440 11.23 6.80 20.45
CA LEU A 440 12.57 6.90 21.00
C LEU A 440 13.68 7.05 19.95
N MET A 441 13.34 6.97 18.65
CA MET A 441 14.30 6.97 17.53
C MET A 441 15.26 5.76 17.58
N LEU A 442 14.84 4.59 18.05
CA LEU A 442 15.70 3.41 18.25
C LEU A 442 15.40 2.21 17.35
N HIS A 443 14.38 2.30 16.50
CA HIS A 443 13.93 1.16 15.68
C HIS A 443 14.98 0.65 14.67
N ASN A 444 15.97 1.47 14.30
CA ASN A 444 17.07 1.04 13.43
C ASN A 444 18.07 0.08 14.11
N TYR A 445 17.97 -0.11 15.43
CA TYR A 445 18.94 -0.90 16.20
C TYR A 445 18.29 -2.00 17.05
N ILE A 446 17.00 -1.89 17.35
CA ILE A 446 16.26 -2.80 18.23
C ILE A 446 15.12 -3.40 17.43
N ASP A 447 15.01 -4.74 17.43
CA ASP A 447 13.98 -5.50 16.72
C ASP A 447 13.88 -5.08 15.23
N THR A 448 15.02 -5.08 14.54
CA THR A 448 15.17 -4.57 13.16
C THR A 448 14.38 -5.37 12.12
N GLU A 449 13.91 -6.57 12.47
CA GLU A 449 13.02 -7.39 11.63
C GLU A 449 11.56 -6.93 11.71
N ASN A 450 11.19 -6.13 12.73
CA ASN A 450 9.82 -5.70 12.99
C ASN A 450 9.71 -4.17 13.11
N ILE A 451 10.32 -3.46 12.16
CA ILE A 451 10.31 -1.99 12.14
C ILE A 451 8.89 -1.48 11.86
N CYS A 452 8.38 -0.61 12.72
CA CYS A 452 7.12 0.09 12.46
C CYS A 452 7.33 1.18 11.40
N ILE A 453 6.62 1.10 10.27
CA ILE A 453 6.76 2.01 9.12
C ILE A 453 8.18 1.97 8.57
N VAL A 454 8.50 0.95 7.76
CA VAL A 454 9.85 0.71 7.25
C VAL A 454 10.43 1.95 6.56
N VAL A 455 9.63 2.62 5.71
CA VAL A 455 10.04 3.84 4.98
C VAL A 455 10.44 5.02 5.89
N SER A 456 10.20 4.95 7.20
CA SER A 456 10.57 5.98 8.18
C SER A 456 11.97 5.81 8.78
N TRP A 457 12.72 4.78 8.37
CA TRP A 457 14.07 4.46 8.87
C TRP A 457 15.05 5.66 8.85
N TYR A 458 14.87 6.58 7.89
CA TYR A 458 15.74 7.74 7.74
C TYR A 458 15.54 8.79 8.84
N ILE A 459 14.38 8.81 9.53
CA ILE A 459 14.07 9.82 10.56
C ILE A 459 14.99 9.66 11.79
N PRO A 460 15.15 8.45 12.38
CA PRO A 460 16.17 8.23 13.40
C PRO A 460 17.59 8.51 12.91
N CYS A 461 17.94 8.11 11.68
CA CYS A 461 19.26 8.38 11.10
C CYS A 461 19.56 9.88 11.08
N ASP A 462 18.64 10.70 10.55
CA ASP A 462 18.76 12.15 10.53
C ASP A 462 18.92 12.75 11.94
N PHE A 463 18.16 12.24 12.91
CA PHE A 463 18.27 12.67 14.30
C PHE A 463 19.61 12.29 14.93
N HIS A 464 20.10 11.06 14.72
CA HIS A 464 21.37 10.60 15.26
C HIS A 464 22.56 11.31 14.61
N PHE A 465 22.54 11.50 13.28
CA PHE A 465 23.55 12.28 12.58
C PHE A 465 23.58 13.72 13.06
N PHE A 466 22.41 14.31 13.37
CA PHE A 466 22.36 15.62 14.02
C PHE A 466 23.00 15.63 15.41
N VAL A 467 22.68 14.65 16.25
CA VAL A 467 23.28 14.55 17.61
C VAL A 467 24.79 14.44 17.51
N VAL A 468 25.31 13.53 16.67
CA VAL A 468 26.75 13.36 16.42
C VAL A 468 27.37 14.66 15.92
N THR A 469 26.74 15.33 14.95
CA THR A 469 27.20 16.61 14.40
C THR A 469 27.30 17.69 15.48
N VAL A 470 26.27 17.83 16.33
CA VAL A 470 26.27 18.81 17.43
C VAL A 470 27.38 18.50 18.43
N LEU A 471 27.56 17.24 18.82
CA LEU A 471 28.59 16.84 19.79
C LEU A 471 30.01 17.07 19.24
N ILE A 472 30.30 16.64 18.01
CA ILE A 472 31.59 16.86 17.35
C ILE A 472 31.85 18.37 17.22
N TYR A 473 30.83 19.16 16.84
CA TYR A 473 30.98 20.61 16.75
C TYR A 473 31.24 21.27 18.10
N CYS A 474 30.62 20.80 19.19
CA CYS A 474 30.92 21.25 20.56
C CYS A 474 32.40 21.01 20.92
N VAL A 475 32.91 19.83 20.57
CA VAL A 475 34.31 19.49 20.80
C VAL A 475 35.22 20.35 19.92
N TYR A 476 34.92 20.51 18.63
CA TYR A 476 35.68 21.37 17.71
C TYR A 476 35.78 22.81 18.22
N ARG A 477 34.69 23.35 18.75
CA ARG A 477 34.67 24.71 19.31
C ARG A 477 35.57 24.88 20.53
N SER A 478 35.69 23.83 21.34
CA SER A 478 36.47 23.85 22.58
C SER A 478 37.93 23.45 22.34
N LEU A 479 38.14 22.46 21.47
CA LEU A 479 39.40 21.81 21.12
C LEU A 479 39.41 21.51 19.61
N PRO A 480 39.82 22.47 18.76
CA PRO A 480 39.64 22.38 17.31
C PRO A 480 40.39 21.21 16.68
N LYS A 481 41.62 20.93 17.12
CA LYS A 481 42.40 19.77 16.65
C LYS A 481 41.70 18.45 16.96
N LEU A 482 41.19 18.30 18.19
CA LEU A 482 40.49 17.08 18.60
C LEU A 482 39.19 16.92 17.82
N GLY A 483 38.40 17.99 17.65
CA GLY A 483 37.18 17.95 16.86
C GLY A 483 37.41 17.55 15.40
N LEU A 484 38.51 18.03 14.79
CA LEU A 484 38.88 17.67 13.41
C LEU A 484 39.31 16.20 13.30
N VAL A 485 40.09 15.70 14.27
CA VAL A 485 40.48 14.29 14.35
C VAL A 485 39.25 13.40 14.56
N LEU A 486 38.34 13.76 15.46
CA LEU A 486 37.10 13.01 15.69
C LEU A 486 36.21 12.99 14.44
N ALA A 487 36.06 14.13 13.75
CA ALA A 487 35.32 14.20 12.50
C ALA A 487 35.93 13.27 11.44
N ALA A 488 37.25 13.33 11.25
CA ALA A 488 37.96 12.46 10.31
C ALA A 488 37.78 10.98 10.65
N LEU A 489 37.94 10.61 11.92
CA LEU A 489 37.76 9.23 12.39
C LEU A 489 36.33 8.72 12.16
N VAL A 490 35.31 9.52 12.50
CA VAL A 490 33.91 9.13 12.30
C VAL A 490 33.58 9.01 10.82
N THR A 491 34.04 9.93 9.98
CA THR A 491 33.84 9.85 8.52
C THR A 491 34.53 8.63 7.93
N THR A 492 35.79 8.35 8.31
CA THR A 492 36.48 7.14 7.84
C THR A 492 35.78 5.88 8.32
N ALA A 493 35.34 5.82 9.58
CA ALA A 493 34.58 4.69 10.10
C ALA A 493 33.25 4.48 9.36
N ALA A 494 32.52 5.56 9.05
CA ALA A 494 31.27 5.50 8.32
C ALA A 494 31.44 5.00 6.86
N LEU A 495 32.60 5.22 6.24
CA LEU A 495 32.90 4.70 4.90
C LEU A 495 33.41 3.24 4.94
N VAL A 496 34.26 2.91 5.91
CA VAL A 496 34.95 1.62 5.95
C VAL A 496 34.09 0.53 6.58
N LEU A 497 33.34 0.82 7.65
CA LEU A 497 32.57 -0.20 8.37
C LEU A 497 31.48 -0.86 7.51
N PRO A 498 30.64 -0.12 6.75
CA PRO A 498 29.66 -0.77 5.87
C PRO A 498 30.32 -1.67 4.82
N GLY A 499 31.46 -1.24 4.25
CA GLY A 499 32.23 -2.06 3.30
C GLY A 499 32.75 -3.35 3.92
N ILE A 500 33.26 -3.30 5.17
CA ILE A 500 33.69 -4.49 5.90
C ILE A 500 32.50 -5.42 6.21
N VAL A 501 31.39 -4.87 6.70
CA VAL A 501 30.18 -5.64 7.03
C VAL A 501 29.65 -6.34 5.78
N ASN A 502 29.49 -5.62 4.67
CA ASN A 502 29.01 -6.22 3.41
C ASN A 502 29.94 -7.33 2.91
N TYR A 503 31.25 -7.16 3.05
CA TYR A 503 32.23 -8.19 2.66
C TYR A 503 32.18 -9.43 3.57
N ILE A 504 32.08 -9.25 4.89
CA ILE A 504 32.06 -10.36 5.86
C ILE A 504 30.78 -11.19 5.73
N TYR A 505 29.64 -10.53 5.53
CA TYR A 505 28.33 -11.17 5.50
C TYR A 505 27.86 -11.54 4.09
N ASP A 506 28.69 -11.33 3.07
CA ASP A 506 28.38 -11.60 1.66
C ASP A 506 27.04 -10.97 1.23
N LEU A 507 26.81 -9.73 1.66
CA LEU A 507 25.57 -9.00 1.41
C LEU A 507 25.56 -8.42 0.00
N SER A 508 24.37 -8.33 -0.60
CA SER A 508 24.19 -7.65 -1.89
C SER A 508 24.52 -6.16 -1.78
N ALA A 509 25.05 -5.59 -2.86
CA ALA A 509 25.39 -4.17 -2.92
C ALA A 509 24.17 -3.24 -2.86
N VAL A 510 22.97 -3.78 -3.15
CA VAL A 510 21.67 -3.09 -3.13
C VAL A 510 20.73 -3.93 -2.30
N GLN A 511 19.79 -3.29 -1.59
CA GLN A 511 18.67 -3.99 -1.00
C GLN A 511 17.77 -4.50 -2.14
N LEU A 512 17.88 -5.79 -2.43
CA LEU A 512 16.99 -6.45 -3.38
C LEU A 512 15.81 -6.98 -2.58
N PHE A 513 14.59 -6.56 -2.92
CA PHE A 513 13.38 -7.17 -2.37
C PHE A 513 13.33 -8.61 -2.85
N THR A 514 13.72 -9.54 -1.98
CA THR A 514 13.64 -10.97 -2.25
C THR A 514 12.19 -11.41 -2.06
N PHE A 515 11.68 -12.25 -2.96
CA PHE A 515 10.35 -12.85 -2.86
C PHE A 515 10.29 -14.04 -1.88
N GLU A 516 11.28 -14.17 -0.99
CA GLU A 516 11.41 -15.25 0.00
C GLU A 516 10.73 -14.92 1.33
#